data_AF-A0A371QV08-F1
#
_entry.id   AF-A0A371QV08-F1
#
_cell.length_a   1.000
_cell.length_b   1.000
_cell.length_c   1.000
_cell.angle_alpha   90.00
_cell.angle_beta   90.00
_cell.angle_gamma   90.00
#
_symmetry.space_group_name_H-M   'P 1'
#
loop_
_entity.id
_entity.type
_entity.pdbx_description
1 polymer ?
#
loop_
_entity_poly.entity_id
_entity_poly.type
_entity_poly.pdbx_seq_one_letter_code
_entity_poly.pdbx_strand_id
1 'polypeptide(L)' 'MPVIDYATIWAIIKSVFNAIASILSSMGLGEYGGRVVAVLLIATFFFLSGVFKKTRRVIGPLLALVLLLAVLLAFTS' A
#
# COMPACT_ATOMS: atom_id res chain seq x y z
N MET A 1 -14.74 22.37 19.08
CA MET A 1 -14.30 21.67 17.84
C MET A 1 -13.16 20.75 18.23
N PRO A 2 -13.27 19.42 18.07
CA PRO A 2 -12.17 18.52 18.41
C PRO A 2 -10.96 18.89 17.55
N VAL A 3 -9.83 19.15 18.21
CA VAL A 3 -8.56 19.40 17.52
C VAL A 3 -8.07 18.04 17.04
N ILE A 4 -8.29 17.76 15.75
CA ILE A 4 -7.75 16.56 15.12
C ILE A 4 -6.24 16.76 14.99
N ASP A 5 -5.47 16.01 15.77
CA ASP A 5 -4.01 16.02 15.66
C ASP A 5 -3.56 15.18 14.46
N TYR A 6 -3.40 15.86 13.33
CA TYR A 6 -2.91 15.27 12.08
C TYR A 6 -1.49 14.69 12.21
N ALA A 7 -0.65 15.22 13.12
CA ALA A 7 0.70 14.69 13.34
C ALA A 7 0.64 13.32 14.00
N THR A 8 -0.22 13.16 15.01
CA THR A 8 -0.46 11.86 15.66
C THR A 8 -1.08 10.86 14.69
N ILE A 9 -2.08 11.26 13.89
CA ILE A 9 -2.69 10.37 12.88
C ILE A 9 -1.64 9.93 11.86
N TRP A 10 -0.81 10.84 11.38
CA TRP A 10 0.26 10.52 10.44
C TRP A 10 1.30 9.56 11.04
N ALA A 11 1.70 9.77 12.29
CA ALA A 11 2.62 8.90 13.01
C ALA A 11 2.07 7.46 13.12
N ILE A 12 0.77 7.31 13.42
CA ILE A 12 0.10 6.01 13.48
C ILE A 12 0.13 5.33 12.11
N ILE A 13 -0.28 6.02 11.05
CA ILE A 13 -0.28 5.47 9.68
C ILE A 13 1.12 5.01 9.28
N LYS A 14 2.13 5.85 9.52
CA LYS A 14 3.53 5.54 9.21
C LYS A 14 4.05 4.34 10.00
N SER A 15 3.69 4.23 11.28
CA SER A 15 4.06 3.10 12.13
C SER A 15 3.46 1.80 11.62
N VAL A 16 2.16 1.80 11.27
CA VAL A 16 1.48 0.63 10.70
C VAL A 16 2.11 0.23 9.37
N PHE A 17 2.39 1.20 8.49
CA PHE A 17 3.07 0.94 7.22
C PHE A 17 4.43 0.26 7.43
N ASN A 18 5.27 0.82 8.31
CA ASN A 18 6.59 0.27 8.59
C ASN A 18 6.51 -1.13 9.20
N ALA A 19 5.53 -1.40 10.07
CA ALA A 19 5.32 -2.73 10.64
C ALA A 19 4.98 -3.75 9.54
N ILE A 20 4.03 -3.42 8.66
CA ILE A 20 3.66 -4.28 7.52
C ILE A 20 4.86 -4.50 6.60
N ALA A 21 5.60 -3.43 6.25
CA ALA A 21 6.79 -3.52 5.41
C ALA A 21 7.88 -4.39 6.04
N SER A 22 8.09 -4.29 7.36
CA SER A 22 9.05 -5.12 8.09
C SER A 22 8.66 -6.60 8.07
N ILE A 23 7.38 -6.91 8.29
CA ILE A 23 6.87 -8.29 8.21
C ILE A 23 7.12 -8.84 6.81
N LEU A 24 6.72 -8.11 5.77
CA LEU A 24 6.91 -8.53 4.38
C LEU A 24 8.39 -8.66 4.01
N SER A 25 9.25 -7.76 4.49
CA SER A 25 10.70 -7.83 4.27
C SER A 25 11.30 -9.11 4.88
N SER A 26 10.82 -9.51 6.07
CA SER A 26 11.26 -10.73 6.75
C SER A 26 10.80 -12.03 6.07
N MET A 27 9.83 -11.96 5.15
CA MET A 27 9.35 -13.11 4.36
C MET A 27 10.21 -13.38 3.11
N GLY A 28 11.41 -12.81 3.03
CA GLY A 28 12.34 -13.03 1.91
C GLY A 28 12.23 -12.02 0.77
N LEU A 29 11.40 -10.98 0.90
CA LEU A 29 11.27 -9.90 -0.11
C LEU A 29 12.40 -8.87 -0.05
N GLY A 30 13.22 -8.90 1.01
CA GLY A 30 14.20 -7.84 1.30
C GLY A 30 13.55 -6.51 1.67
N GLU A 31 14.35 -5.54 2.10
CA GLU A 31 13.84 -4.28 2.65
C GLU A 31 13.05 -3.45 1.60
N TYR A 32 13.55 -3.40 0.37
CA TYR A 32 12.88 -2.67 -0.72
C TYR A 32 11.63 -3.41 -1.22
N GLY A 33 11.69 -4.73 -1.40
CA GLY A 33 10.54 -5.52 -1.84
C GLY A 33 9.41 -5.52 -0.82
N GLY A 34 9.72 -5.63 0.47
CA GLY A 34 8.71 -5.56 1.54
C GLY A 34 7.98 -4.23 1.59
N ARG A 35 8.67 -3.10 1.36
CA ARG A 35 8.06 -1.77 1.25
C ARG A 35 7.17 -1.64 0.02
N VAL A 36 7.61 -2.14 -1.14
CA VAL A 36 6.82 -2.12 -2.38
C VAL A 36 5.53 -2.91 -2.21
N VAL A 37 5.62 -4.14 -1.71
CA VAL A 37 4.44 -4.99 -1.47
C VAL A 37 3.52 -4.35 -0.43
N ALA A 38 4.05 -3.75 0.64
CA ALA A 38 3.24 -3.03 1.63
C ALA A 38 2.41 -1.90 1.02
N VAL A 39 3.01 -1.09 0.12
CA VAL A 39 2.30 -0.01 -0.58
C VAL A 39 1.16 -0.57 -1.43
N LEU A 40 1.42 -1.63 -2.20
CA LEU A 40 0.41 -2.26 -3.06
C LEU A 40 -0.75 -2.85 -2.25
N LEU A 41 -0.44 -3.46 -1.11
CA LEU A 41 -1.41 -4.07 -0.20
C LEU A 41 -2.33 -3.01 0.40
N ILE A 42 -1.78 -1.90 0.89
CA ILE A 42 -2.57 -0.78 1.42
C ILE A 42 -3.39 -0.10 0.32
N ALA A 43 -2.81 0.13 -0.86
CA ALA A 43 -3.51 0.71 -2.00
C ALA A 43 -4.72 -0.16 -2.42
N THR A 44 -4.55 -1.48 -2.39
CA THR A 44 -5.62 -2.44 -2.65
C THR A 44 -6.70 -2.39 -1.57
N PHE A 45 -6.32 -2.33 -0.29
CA PHE A 45 -7.27 -2.16 0.82
C PHE A 45 -8.10 -0.87 0.69
N PHE A 46 -7.47 0.27 0.35
CA PHE A 46 -8.20 1.52 0.13
C PHE A 46 -9.13 1.47 -1.09
N PHE A 47 -8.75 0.74 -2.13
CA PHE A 47 -9.63 0.51 -3.27
C PHE A 47 -10.84 -0.36 -2.89
N LEU A 48 -10.63 -1.44 -2.13
CA LEU A 48 -11.70 -2.34 -1.67
C LEU A 48 -12.64 -1.67 -0.66
N SER A 49 -12.09 -0.88 0.27
CA SER A 49 -12.89 -0.11 1.24
C SER A 49 -13.64 1.08 0.62
N GLY A 50 -13.43 1.34 -0.66
CA GLY A 50 -14.17 2.35 -1.41
C GLY A 50 -13.76 3.78 -1.05
N VAL A 51 -12.52 4.00 -0.56
CA VAL A 51 -11.97 5.36 -0.37
C VAL A 51 -12.06 6.17 -1.67
N PHE A 52 -11.89 5.50 -2.80
CA PHE A 52 -11.88 6.10 -4.13
C PHE A 52 -13.24 6.12 -4.84
N LYS A 53 -14.39 6.19 -4.14
CA LYS A 53 -15.73 6.12 -4.77
C LYS A 53 -15.90 6.93 -6.07
N LYS A 54 -15.43 8.18 -6.10
CA LYS A 54 -15.55 9.08 -7.26
C LYS A 54 -14.59 8.75 -8.40
N THR A 55 -13.40 8.27 -8.07
CA THR A 55 -12.29 7.99 -9.02
C THR A 55 -12.07 6.50 -9.27
N ARG A 56 -12.95 5.63 -8.75
CA ARG A 56 -12.81 4.17 -8.75
C ARG A 56 -12.62 3.59 -10.14
N ARG A 57 -13.31 4.15 -11.14
CA ARG A 57 -13.21 3.72 -12.55
C ARG A 57 -11.83 3.95 -13.16
N VAL A 58 -11.06 4.88 -12.63
CA VAL A 58 -9.69 5.18 -13.09
C VAL A 58 -8.66 4.48 -12.20
N ILE A 59 -8.87 4.52 -10.88
CA ILE A 59 -7.92 3.95 -9.90
C ILE A 59 -7.92 2.42 -9.95
N GLY A 60 -9.06 1.77 -10.23
CA GLY A 60 -9.12 0.32 -10.36
C GLY A 60 -8.19 -0.21 -11.45
N PRO A 61 -8.33 0.25 -12.71
CA PRO A 61 -7.43 -0.12 -13.80
C PRO A 61 -5.96 0.22 -13.52
N LEU A 62 -5.67 1.39 -12.93
CA LEU A 62 -4.30 1.77 -12.58
C LEU A 62 -3.71 0.84 -11.52
N LEU A 63 -4.45 0.54 -10.45
CA LEU A 63 -4.04 -0.40 -9.41
C LEU A 63 -3.80 -1.79 -10.00
N ALA A 64 -4.70 -2.26 -10.87
CA ALA A 64 -4.56 -3.53 -11.56
C ALA A 64 -3.31 -3.57 -12.45
N LEU A 65 -3.02 -2.49 -13.19
CA LEU A 65 -1.83 -2.36 -14.01
C LEU A 65 -0.54 -2.40 -13.17
N VAL A 66 -0.50 -1.67 -12.06
CA VAL A 66 0.66 -1.66 -11.16
C VAL A 66 0.86 -3.05 -10.52
N LEU A 67 -0.20 -3.73 -10.10
CA LEU A 67 -0.12 -5.10 -9.61
C LEU A 67 0.40 -6.07 -10.68
N LEU A 68 -0.09 -5.95 -11.90
CA LEU A 68 0.34 -6.79 -13.03
C LEU A 68 1.82 -6.57 -13.34
N LEU A 69 2.29 -5.31 -13.36
CA LEU A 69 3.71 -5.00 -13.54
C LEU A 69 4.57 -5.53 -12.40
N ALA A 70 4.12 -5.42 -11.15
CA ALA A 70 4.84 -5.96 -10.00
C ALA A 70 4.98 -7.49 -10.08
N VAL A 71 3.92 -8.19 -10.51
CA VAL A 71 3.94 -9.64 -10.74
C VAL A 71 4.87 -10.01 -11.89
N LEU A 72 4.79 -9.31 -13.03
CA LEU A 72 5.69 -9.55 -14.16
C LEU A 72 7.16 -9.35 -13.77
N LEU A 73 7.47 -8.27 -13.05
CA LEU A 73 8.82 -8.00 -12.58
C LEU A 73 9.35 -9.13 -11.71
N ALA A 74 8.51 -9.65 -10.80
CA ALA A 74 8.85 -10.78 -9.93
C ALA A 74 9.09 -12.10 -10.69
N PHE A 75 8.49 -12.27 -11.88
CA PHE A 75 8.75 -13.43 -12.74
C PHE A 75 10.01 -13.30 -13.59
N THR A 76 10.47 -12.08 -13.83
CA THR A 76 11.69 -11.79 -14.62
C THR A 76 12.96 -11.66 -13.78
N SER A 77 12.82 -11.53 -12.46
CA SER A 77 13.91 -11.46 -11.47
C SER A 77 14.24 -12.83 -10.89
#